data_AF-A0A183NAF0-F1
#
_entry.id   AF-A0A183NAF0-F1
#
_cell.length_a   1.000
_cell.length_b   1.000
_cell.length_c   1.000
_cell.angle_alpha   90.00
_cell.angle_beta   90.00
_cell.angle_gamma   90.00
#
_symmetry.space_group_name_H-M   'P 1'
#
loop_
_entity.id
_entity.type
_entity.pdbx_description
1 polymer ?
#
loop_
_entity_poly.entity_id
_entity_poly.type
_entity_poly.pdbx_seq_one_letter_code
_entity_poly.pdbx_strand_id
1 'polypeptide(L)' 'MKQLHDTTKKLAGKYSKSERAVKDKEGKPITEIQQQWNRWVDYFEELLNRPAPINPKDIEAAHTDLPIDANSPT' A
#
# COMPACT_ATOMS: atom_id res chain seq x y z
N MET A 1 -21.29 13.37 -15.86
CA MET A 1 -20.22 14.17 -15.23
C MET A 1 -20.50 14.57 -13.79
N LYS A 2 -21.67 15.15 -13.46
CA LYS A 2 -21.96 15.63 -12.09
C LYS A 2 -21.96 14.53 -11.01
N GLN A 3 -22.56 13.37 -11.28
CA GLN A 3 -22.59 12.25 -10.33
C GLN A 3 -21.20 11.70 -9.97
N LEU A 4 -20.29 11.66 -10.94
CA LEU A 4 -18.93 11.19 -10.74
C LEU A 4 -18.17 12.14 -9.81
N HIS A 5 -18.26 13.45 -10.07
CA HIS A 5 -17.70 14.49 -9.21
C HIS A 5 -18.26 14.43 -7.78
N ASP A 6 -19.57 14.28 -7.62
CA ASP A 6 -20.22 14.27 -6.31
C ASP A 6 -19.88 13.00 -5.52
N THR A 7 -19.71 11.87 -6.20
CA THR A 7 -19.29 10.60 -5.60
C THR A 7 -17.83 10.65 -5.16
N THR A 8 -16.93 11.18 -6.00
CA THR A 8 -15.51 11.38 -5.65
C THR A 8 -15.35 12.34 -4.48
N LYS A 9 -16.11 13.43 -4.45
CA LYS A 9 -16.11 14.39 -3.34
C LYS A 9 -16.61 13.77 -2.02
N LYS A 10 -17.65 12.93 -2.09
CA LYS A 10 -18.16 12.18 -0.94
C LYS A 10 -17.14 11.16 -0.43
N LEU A 11 -16.41 10.49 -1.32
CA LEU A 11 -15.36 9.55 -0.95
C LEU A 11 -14.18 10.29 -0.30
N ALA A 12 -13.67 11.36 -0.92
CA ALA A 12 -12.57 12.17 -0.41
C ALA A 12 -12.89 12.77 0.98
N GLY A 13 -14.13 13.21 1.21
CA GLY A 13 -14.58 13.69 2.52
C GLY A 13 -14.53 12.63 3.62
N LYS A 14 -14.84 11.36 3.29
CA LYS A 14 -14.78 10.23 4.23
C LYS A 14 -13.35 9.85 4.64
N TYR A 15 -12.38 10.04 3.75
CA TYR A 15 -10.95 9.73 4.01
C TYR A 15 -10.13 10.94 4.47
N SER A 16 -10.76 12.11 4.64
CA SER A 16 -10.07 13.35 5.04
C SER A 16 -9.46 13.30 6.45
N LYS A 17 -10.00 12.44 7.32
CA LYS A 17 -9.35 12.02 8.55
C LYS A 17 -8.65 10.71 8.27
N SER A 18 -7.33 10.74 8.12
CA SER A 18 -6.52 9.52 8.17
C SER A 18 -6.78 8.86 9.53
N GLU A 19 -7.67 7.88 9.57
CA GLU A 19 -8.02 7.10 10.78
C GLU A 19 -6.78 6.41 11.39
N ARG A 20 -5.72 6.27 10.59
CA ARG A 20 -4.37 5.94 11.05
C ARG A 20 -3.49 7.18 11.01
N ALA A 21 -3.31 7.82 12.16
CA ALA A 21 -2.17 8.71 12.36
C ALA A 21 -0.87 7.93 12.08
N VAL A 22 0.10 8.55 11.40
CA VAL A 22 1.43 7.94 11.24
C VAL A 22 2.03 7.81 12.63
N LYS A 23 2.54 6.61 12.94
CA LYS A 23 3.15 6.32 14.23
C LYS A 23 4.67 6.36 14.12
N ASP A 24 5.31 6.81 15.18
CA ASP A 24 6.75 6.69 15.34
C ASP A 24 7.16 5.23 15.59
N LYS A 25 8.45 5.00 15.85
CA LYS A 25 8.99 3.65 16.14
C LYS A 25 8.47 3.09 17.47
N GLU A 26 7.97 3.95 18.36
CA GLU A 26 7.43 3.60 19.69
C GLU A 26 5.91 3.38 19.64
N GLY A 27 5.28 3.56 18.47
CA GLY A 27 3.84 3.40 18.27
C GLY A 27 3.01 4.64 18.66
N LYS A 28 3.65 5.76 19.00
CA LYS A 28 2.96 7.01 19.34
C LYS A 28 2.59 7.76 18.06
N PRO A 29 1.42 8.43 18.03
CA PRO A 29 1.00 9.21 16.87
C PRO A 29 1.91 10.43 16.69
N ILE A 30 2.38 10.63 15.46
CA ILE A 30 3.13 11.81 15.04
C ILE A 30 2.14 12.91 14.69
N THR A 31 2.26 14.07 15.32
CA THR A 31 1.40 15.25 15.10
C THR A 31 2.07 16.32 14.25
N GLU A 32 3.40 16.31 14.16
CA GLU A 32 4.19 17.29 13.42
C GLU A 32 4.54 16.81 12.01
N ILE A 33 4.31 17.66 11.01
CA ILE A 33 4.59 17.35 9.60
C ILE A 33 6.07 17.02 9.37
N GLN A 34 6.99 17.76 10.01
CA GLN A 34 8.44 17.51 9.86
C GLN A 34 8.84 16.13 10.39
N GLN A 35 8.32 15.74 11.55
CA GLN A 35 8.56 14.42 12.11
C GLN A 35 7.98 13.31 11.23
N GLN A 36 6.85 13.55 10.58
CA GLN A 36 6.27 12.62 9.62
C GLN A 36 7.17 12.44 8.39
N TRP A 37 7.75 13.53 7.86
CA TRP A 37 8.73 13.45 6.77
C TRP A 37 9.98 12.68 7.16
N ASN A 38 10.54 12.95 8.35
CA ASN A 38 11.69 12.20 8.86
C ASN A 38 11.35 10.70 9.01
N ARG A 39 10.14 10.37 9.48
CA ARG A 39 9.67 8.99 9.56
C ARG A 39 9.57 8.31 8.19
N TRP A 40 9.14 9.04 7.16
CA TRP A 40 9.13 8.55 5.79
C TRP A 40 10.54 8.30 5.25
N VAL A 41 11.47 9.24 5.44
CA VAL A 41 12.86 9.10 5.03
C VAL A 41 13.49 7.86 5.67
N ASP A 42 13.39 7.72 6.99
CA ASP A 42 13.87 6.55 7.74
C ASP A 42 13.30 5.23 7.19
N TYR A 43 11.98 5.20 6.95
CA TYR A 43 11.31 3.98 6.47
C TYR A 43 11.77 3.58 5.08
N PHE A 44 11.91 4.54 4.16
CA PHE A 44 12.40 4.27 2.81
C PHE A 44 13.88 3.90 2.81
N GLU A 45 14.69 4.54 3.64
CA GLU A 45 16.10 4.19 3.79
C GLU A 45 16.26 2.75 4.30
N GLU A 46 15.51 2.35 5.33
CA GLU A 46 15.50 0.97 5.83
C GLU A 46 15.04 -0.01 4.76
N LEU A 47 13.95 0.31 4.04
CA LEU A 47 13.38 -0.57 3.02
C LEU A 47 14.32 -0.77 1.82
N LEU A 48 14.97 0.30 1.35
CA LEU A 48 15.83 0.28 0.17
C LEU A 48 17.21 -0.32 0.47
N ASN A 49 17.70 -0.15 1.69
CA ASN A 49 18.99 -0.73 2.12
C ASN A 49 18.84 -2.11 2.77
N ARG A 50 17.61 -2.63 2.89
CA ARG A 50 17.36 -3.96 3.46
C ARG A 50 18.00 -5.03 2.57
N PRO A 51 18.94 -5.84 3.08
CA PRO A 51 19.53 -6.93 2.31
C PRO A 51 18.46 -7.95 1.93
N ALA A 52 18.70 -8.65 0.82
CA ALA A 52 17.83 -9.75 0.41
C ALA A 52 17.71 -10.77 1.57
N PRO A 53 16.51 -11.28 1.86
CA PRO A 53 16.36 -12.32 2.87
C PRO A 53 17.20 -13.53 2.46
N ILE A 54 18.00 -14.05 3.41
CA ILE A 54 18.93 -15.18 3.21
C ILE A 54 18.19 -16.45 2.80
N ASN A 55 16.97 -16.62 3.32
CA ASN A 55 16.11 -17.72 2.92
C ASN A 55 15.29 -17.27 1.70
N PRO A 56 15.33 -18.03 0.59
CA PRO A 56 14.33 -17.84 -0.46
C PRO A 56 12.95 -17.96 0.20
N LYS A 57 12.04 -17.04 -0.12
CA LYS A 57 10.64 -17.23 0.25
C LYS A 57 10.21 -18.52 -0.42
N ASP A 58 9.70 -19.45 0.36
CA ASP A 58 9.03 -20.65 -0.13
C ASP A 58 7.70 -20.20 -0.76
N ILE A 59 7.81 -19.64 -1.96
CA ILE A 59 6.67 -19.23 -2.77
C ILE A 59 6.32 -20.50 -3.53
N GLU A 60 5.28 -21.19 -3.06
CA GLU A 60 4.65 -22.26 -3.81
C GLU A 60 4.37 -21.74 -5.23
N ALA A 61 4.95 -22.42 -6.22
CA ALA A 61 4.71 -22.06 -7.61
C ALA A 61 3.20 -22.07 -7.84
N ALA A 62 2.66 -21.00 -8.41
CA ALA A 62 1.25 -20.99 -8.80
C ALA A 62 1.02 -22.23 -9.67
N HIS A 63 0.04 -23.07 -9.29
CA HIS A 63 -0.33 -24.23 -10.09
C HIS A 63 -0.74 -23.72 -11.48
N THR A 64 0.11 -23.96 -12.48
CA THR A 64 -0.10 -23.59 -13.88
C THR A 64 -1.21 -24.43 -14.55
N ASP A 65 -1.92 -25.27 -13.80
CA ASP A 65 -2.92 -26.22 -14.31
C ASP A 65 -4.30 -25.59 -14.55
N LEU A 66 -4.39 -24.31 -14.88
CA LEU A 66 -5.63 -23.74 -15.42
C LEU A 66 -5.58 -23.88 -16.95
N PRO A 67 -6.35 -24.82 -17.55
CA PRO A 67 -6.56 -24.80 -18.99
C PRO A 67 -7.34 -23.52 -19.32
N ILE A 68 -6.61 -22.50 -19.76
CA ILE A 68 -7.21 -21.33 -20.39
C ILE A 68 -7.73 -21.84 -21.73
N ASP A 69 -9.04 -22.06 -21.82
CA ASP A 69 -9.69 -22.33 -23.09
C ASP A 69 -9.57 -21.07 -23.97
N ALA A 70 -8.57 -21.07 -24.85
CA ALA A 70 -8.29 -20.00 -25.80
C ALA A 70 -9.16 -20.09 -27.06
N ASN A 71 -10.23 -20.89 -27.03
CA ASN A 71 -11.15 -21.00 -28.14
C ASN A 71 -11.94 -19.70 -28.29
N SER A 72 -11.92 -19.13 -29.49
CA SER A 72 -12.77 -17.98 -29.82
C SER A 72 -14.24 -18.40 -29.76
N PRO A 73 -15.13 -17.63 -29.10
CA PRO A 73 -16.56 -17.88 -29.18
C PRO A 73 -17.01 -17.72 -30.64
N THR A 74 -17.76 -18.70 -31.14
CA THR A 74 -18.39 -18.65 -32.47
C THR A 74 -19.61 -17.74 -32.45
#